data_AF-A0A923R3C3-F1
#
_entry.id   AF-A0A923R3C3-F1
#
_cell.length_a   1.000
_cell.length_b   1.000
_cell.length_c   1.000
_cell.angle_alpha   90.00
_cell.angle_beta   90.00
_cell.angle_gamma   90.00
#
_symmetry.space_group_name_H-M   'P 1'
#
loop_
_entity.id
_entity.type
_entity.pdbx_description
1 polymer ?
#
loop_
_entity_poly.entity_id
_entity_poly.type
_entity_poly.pdbx_seq_one_letter_code
_entity_poly.pdbx_strand_id
1 'polypeptide(L)'
;MDYLLGAMLMASPWLFGFYRGGLESSVPMLIGAGTLLYSLITNYELGIANAISMKTHLILDVISGLLLIASPWLLGFYNTVYLPHVVIGALEIVVVAFSSGVAYQNHNHHQLGM
;
A
#
# COMPACT_ATOMS: atom_id res chain seq x y z
N MET A 1 -1.38 -10.18 2.28
CA MET A 1 -1.16 -9.11 3.28
C MET A 1 -1.97 -7.87 2.94
N ASP A 2 -2.09 -7.58 1.65
CA ASP A 2 -2.53 -6.28 1.12
C ASP A 2 -4.01 -6.02 1.36
N TYR A 3 -4.83 -7.07 1.48
CA TYR A 3 -6.23 -6.97 1.92
C TYR A 3 -6.38 -6.42 3.34
N LEU A 4 -5.50 -6.83 4.26
CA LEU A 4 -5.52 -6.35 5.64
C LEU A 4 -5.04 -4.91 5.72
N LEU A 5 -3.96 -4.57 5.00
CA LEU A 5 -3.45 -3.20 4.95
C LEU A 5 -4.44 -2.24 4.28
N GLY A 6 -5.04 -2.63 3.16
CA GLY A 6 -6.06 -1.83 2.47
C GLY A 6 -7.31 -1.60 3.34
N ALA A 7 -7.80 -2.64 4.02
CA ALA A 7 -8.91 -2.51 4.97
C ALA A 7 -8.54 -1.64 6.19
N MET A 8 -7.33 -1.77 6.71
CA MET A 8 -6.84 -0.96 7.83
C MET A 8 -6.67 0.51 7.43
N LEU A 9 -6.19 0.79 6.21
CA LEU A 9 -6.09 2.14 5.65
C LEU A 9 -7.47 2.78 5.50
N MET A 10 -8.44 2.03 4.96
CA MET A 10 -9.82 2.49 4.89
C MET A 10 -10.38 2.77 6.29
N ALA A 11 -10.14 1.89 7.26
CA ALA A 11 -10.61 2.08 8.63
C ALA A 11 -9.83 3.15 9.43
N SER A 12 -8.67 3.60 8.94
CA SER A 12 -7.75 4.46 9.69
C SER A 12 -8.37 5.77 10.22
N PRO A 13 -9.26 6.48 9.51
CA PRO A 13 -9.87 7.71 10.05
C PRO A 13 -10.68 7.47 11.31
N TRP A 14 -11.34 6.31 11.40
CA TRP A 14 -12.10 5.91 12.57
C TRP A 14 -11.22 5.33 13.68
N LEU A 15 -10.25 4.49 13.33
CA LEU A 15 -9.34 3.85 14.29
C LEU A 15 -8.49 4.86 15.05
N PHE A 16 -8.04 5.92 14.38
CA PHE A 16 -7.17 6.94 14.96
C PHE A 16 -7.92 8.25 15.27
N GLY A 17 -9.26 8.26 15.13
CA GLY A 17 -10.10 9.38 15.55
C GLY A 17 -9.91 10.68 14.76
N PHE A 18 -9.48 10.60 13.50
CA PHE A 18 -9.31 11.77 12.63
C PHE A 18 -10.38 11.93 11.55
N TYR A 19 -11.48 11.17 11.64
CA TYR A 19 -12.60 11.32 10.72
C TYR A 19 -13.24 12.72 10.85
N ARG A 20 -13.03 13.56 9.84
CA ARG A 20 -13.54 14.95 9.76
C ARG A 20 -14.26 15.27 8.44
N GLY A 21 -14.32 14.29 7.53
CA GLY A 21 -14.88 14.48 6.18
C GLY A 21 -13.99 15.28 5.24
N GLY A 22 -12.77 15.66 5.66
CA GLY A 22 -11.79 16.39 4.86
C GLY A 22 -10.83 15.50 4.08
N LEU A 23 -9.80 16.12 3.50
CA LEU A 23 -8.74 15.44 2.74
C LEU A 23 -7.94 14.48 3.63
N GLU A 24 -7.74 14.84 4.90
CA GLU A 24 -7.07 14.02 5.90
C GLU A 24 -7.77 12.67 6.14
N SER A 25 -9.08 12.59 5.92
CA SER A 25 -9.84 11.35 6.03
C SER A 25 -9.91 10.63 4.69
N SER A 26 -10.10 11.38 3.61
CA SER A 26 -10.34 10.84 2.26
C SER A 26 -9.10 10.19 1.65
N VAL A 27 -7.91 10.74 1.89
CA VAL A 27 -6.66 10.22 1.32
C VAL A 27 -6.37 8.76 1.71
N PRO A 28 -6.32 8.38 2.99
CA PRO A 28 -6.02 7.00 3.36
C PRO A 28 -7.15 6.04 2.95
N MET A 29 -8.40 6.54 2.90
CA MET A 29 -9.52 5.76 2.36
C MET A 29 -9.36 5.46 0.87
N LEU A 30 -8.98 6.46 0.07
CA LEU A 30 -8.79 6.30 -1.38
C LEU A 30 -7.56 5.45 -1.69
N ILE A 31 -6.45 5.64 -0.96
CA ILE A 31 -5.26 4.80 -1.11
C ILE A 31 -5.60 3.36 -0.71
N GLY A 32 -6.23 3.14 0.44
CA GLY A 32 -6.64 1.80 0.88
C GLY A 32 -7.62 1.12 -0.09
N ALA A 33 -8.61 1.84 -0.62
CA ALA A 33 -9.51 1.32 -1.63
C ALA A 33 -8.78 0.98 -2.94
N GLY A 34 -7.85 1.83 -3.37
CA GLY A 34 -6.96 1.57 -4.50
C GLY A 34 -6.16 0.29 -4.31
N THR A 35 -5.52 0.13 -3.14
CA THR A 35 -4.77 -1.07 -2.74
C THR A 35 -5.62 -2.34 -2.81
N LEU A 36 -6.84 -2.31 -2.31
CA LEU A 36 -7.75 -3.45 -2.43
C LEU A 36 -8.10 -3.76 -3.90
N LEU A 37 -8.41 -2.73 -4.68
CA LEU A 37 -8.81 -2.88 -6.08
C LEU A 37 -7.68 -3.45 -6.94
N TYR A 38 -6.45 -2.90 -6.86
CA TYR A 38 -5.36 -3.47 -7.65
C TYR A 38 -4.89 -4.82 -7.11
N SER A 39 -5.01 -5.09 -5.80
CA SER A 39 -4.73 -6.41 -5.22
C SER A 39 -5.67 -7.49 -5.76
N LEU A 40 -6.96 -7.18 -5.95
CA LEU A 40 -7.97 -8.10 -6.51
C LEU A 40 -7.64 -8.54 -7.95
N ILE A 41 -6.97 -7.67 -8.72
CA ILE A 41 -6.59 -7.91 -10.12
C ILE A 41 -5.11 -8.28 -10.29
N THR A 42 -4.32 -8.27 -9.21
CA THR A 42 -2.92 -8.70 -9.21
C THR A 42 -2.83 -10.22 -9.25
N ASN A 43 -1.82 -10.73 -9.94
CA ASN A 43 -1.55 -12.15 -10.11
C ASN A 43 -1.09 -12.83 -8.81
N TYR A 44 -2.07 -13.10 -7.94
CA TYR A 44 -2.01 -14.01 -6.80
C TYR A 44 -2.63 -15.35 -7.21
N GLU A 45 -2.36 -16.44 -6.47
CA GLU A 45 -3.19 -17.67 -6.56
C GLU A 45 -4.70 -17.41 -6.33
N LEU A 46 -5.07 -16.24 -5.81
CA LEU A 46 -6.44 -15.74 -5.55
C LEU A 46 -6.84 -14.52 -6.42
N GLY A 47 -5.99 -14.09 -7.36
CA GLY A 47 -6.26 -12.96 -8.25
C GLY A 47 -7.32 -13.31 -9.31
N ILE A 48 -8.35 -12.47 -9.46
CA ILE A 48 -9.49 -12.78 -10.35
C ILE A 48 -9.09 -12.73 -11.83
N ALA A 49 -8.11 -11.88 -12.19
CA ALA A 49 -7.77 -11.58 -13.58
C ALA A 49 -6.29 -11.74 -13.94
N ASN A 50 -5.40 -11.95 -12.96
CA ASN A 50 -3.95 -12.13 -13.16
C ASN A 50 -3.32 -11.11 -14.13
N ALA A 51 -3.82 -9.87 -14.14
CA ALA A 51 -3.46 -8.85 -15.13
C ALA A 51 -2.16 -8.10 -14.77
N ILE A 52 -1.80 -8.07 -13.48
CA ILE A 52 -0.66 -7.30 -12.96
C ILE A 52 0.39 -8.25 -12.38
N SER A 53 1.65 -8.10 -12.80
CA SER A 53 2.79 -8.88 -12.28
C SER A 53 3.12 -8.50 -10.83
N MET A 54 3.68 -9.43 -10.05
CA MET A 54 4.13 -9.15 -8.67
C MET A 54 5.16 -7.99 -8.60
N LYS A 55 6.00 -7.83 -9.63
CA LYS A 55 6.91 -6.68 -9.71
C LYS A 55 6.14 -5.37 -9.79
N THR A 56 5.09 -5.33 -10.62
CA THR A 56 4.23 -4.14 -10.76
C THR A 56 3.45 -3.86 -9.49
N HIS A 57 2.95 -4.89 -8.79
CA HIS A 57 2.29 -4.75 -7.49
C HIS A 57 3.20 -4.07 -6.46
N LEU A 58 4.43 -4.57 -6.29
CA LEU A 58 5.40 -3.98 -5.35
C LEU A 58 5.77 -2.53 -5.73
N ILE A 59 5.82 -2.20 -7.03
CA ILE A 59 6.03 -0.81 -7.48
C ILE A 59 4.85 0.07 -7.08
N LEU A 60 3.61 -0.41 -7.25
CA LEU A 60 2.41 0.33 -6.87
C LEU A 60 2.36 0.56 -5.36
N ASP A 61 2.71 -0.43 -4.54
CA ASP A 61 2.77 -0.29 -3.08
C ASP A 61 3.81 0.76 -2.65
N VAL A 62 4.99 0.80 -3.29
CA VAL A 62 5.99 1.85 -3.00
C VAL A 62 5.46 3.24 -3.37
N ILE A 63 4.79 3.38 -4.51
CA ILE A 63 4.19 4.64 -4.93
C ILE A 63 3.10 5.07 -3.94
N SER A 64 2.20 4.15 -3.57
CA SER A 64 1.13 4.38 -2.59
C SER A 64 1.71 4.83 -1.24
N GLY A 65 2.70 4.11 -0.72
CA GLY A 65 3.35 4.43 0.54
C GLY A 65 4.02 5.81 0.52
N LEU A 66 4.72 6.16 -0.55
CA LEU A 66 5.35 7.48 -0.72
C LEU A 66 4.31 8.60 -0.83
N LEU A 67 3.23 8.39 -1.58
CA LEU A 67 2.13 9.36 -1.69
C LEU A 67 1.44 9.55 -0.34
N LEU A 68 1.21 8.47 0.40
CA LEU A 68 0.60 8.53 1.72
C LEU A 68 1.49 9.31 2.70
N ILE A 69 2.80 9.05 2.72
CA ILE A 69 3.76 9.82 3.52
C ILE A 69 3.72 11.30 3.11
N ALA A 70 3.77 11.62 1.83
CA ALA A 70 3.83 13.01 1.36
C ALA A 70 2.50 13.77 1.53
N SER A 71 1.37 13.06 1.61
CA SER A 71 0.03 13.62 1.57
C SER A 71 -0.26 14.74 2.59
N PRO A 72 0.19 14.70 3.87
CA PRO A 72 -0.11 15.76 4.82
C PRO A 72 0.51 17.10 4.40
N TRP A 73 1.69 17.07 3.78
CA TRP A 73 2.37 18.27 3.30
C TRP A 73 1.82 18.74 1.96
N LEU A 74 1.63 17.81 1.01
CA LEU A 74 1.12 18.14 -0.33
C LEU A 74 -0.28 18.73 -0.30
N LEU A 75 -1.13 18.27 0.63
CA LEU A 75 -2.53 18.67 0.73
C LEU A 75 -2.79 19.64 1.89
N GLY A 76 -1.74 20.06 2.59
CA GLY A 76 -1.81 21.15 3.58
C GLY A 76 -2.45 20.81 4.92
N PHE A 77 -2.65 19.53 5.26
CA PHE A 77 -3.24 19.09 6.53
C PHE A 77 -2.22 18.60 7.57
N TYR A 78 -0.91 18.80 7.34
CA TYR A 78 0.16 18.36 8.25
C TYR A 78 0.02 18.88 9.68
N ASN A 79 -0.55 20.07 9.88
CA ASN A 79 -0.80 20.65 11.21
C ASN A 79 -1.94 19.98 11.98
N THR A 80 -2.79 19.21 11.29
CA THR A 80 -3.94 18.54 11.90
C THR A 80 -3.59 17.09 12.20
N VAL A 81 -3.20 16.32 11.17
CA VAL A 81 -3.00 14.86 11.26
C VAL A 81 -1.97 14.42 10.22
N TYR A 82 -0.72 14.22 10.63
CA TYR A 82 0.33 13.67 9.77
C TYR A 82 0.80 12.28 10.21
N LEU A 83 0.78 12.01 11.52
CA LEU A 83 1.38 10.81 12.11
C LEU A 83 0.86 9.48 11.53
N PRO A 84 -0.46 9.21 11.46
CA PRO A 84 -0.95 7.93 10.91
C PRO A 84 -0.62 7.77 9.42
N HIS A 85 -0.60 8.85 8.64
CA HIS A 85 -0.24 8.82 7.23
C HIS A 85 1.23 8.42 7.03
N VAL A 86 2.12 9.04 7.80
CA VAL A 86 3.57 8.76 7.73
C VAL A 86 3.89 7.35 8.23
N VAL A 87 3.31 6.95 9.36
CA VAL A 87 3.59 5.64 9.96
C VAL A 87 3.11 4.51 9.06
N ILE A 88 1.87 4.59 8.55
CA ILE A 88 1.32 3.53 7.70
C ILE A 88 2.06 3.49 6.36
N GLY A 89 2.35 4.63 5.75
CA GLY A 89 3.08 4.66 4.48
C GLY A 89 4.52 4.17 4.62
N ALA A 90 5.18 4.43 5.75
CA ALA A 90 6.50 3.88 6.04
C ALA A 90 6.44 2.35 6.25
N LEU A 91 5.43 1.85 6.97
CA LEU A 91 5.23 0.42 7.17
C LEU A 91 5.01 -0.31 5.84
N GLU A 92 4.23 0.27 4.92
CA GLU A 92 4.01 -0.27 3.58
C GLU A 92 5.32 -0.43 2.80
N ILE A 93 6.17 0.60 2.77
CA ILE A 93 7.49 0.54 2.11
C ILE A 93 8.39 -0.51 2.74
N VAL A 94 8.39 -0.62 4.08
CA VAL A 94 9.16 -1.65 4.79
C VAL A 94 8.70 -3.04 4.39
N VAL A 95 7.40 -3.31 4.34
CA VAL A 95 6.84 -4.59 3.91
C VAL A 95 7.26 -4.93 2.48
N VAL A 96 7.23 -3.96 1.57
CA VAL A 96 7.70 -4.14 0.19
C VAL A 96 9.19 -4.47 0.14
N ALA A 97 10.02 -3.78 0.92
CA ALA A 97 11.46 -4.02 0.96
C ALA A 97 11.77 -5.47 1.37
N PHE A 98 11.11 -5.98 2.42
CA PHE A 98 11.27 -7.37 2.85
C PHE A 98 10.70 -8.37 1.83
N SER A 99 9.65 -8.02 1.10
CA SER A 99 9.02 -8.88 0.11
C SER A 99 9.81 -8.97 -1.21
N SER A 100 10.44 -7.87 -1.63
CA SER A 100 11.27 -7.81 -2.84
C SER A 100 12.52 -8.68 -2.75
N GLY A 101 13.11 -8.83 -1.55
CA GLY A 101 14.21 -9.76 -1.31
C GLY A 101 13.85 -11.22 -1.60
N VAL A 102 12.62 -11.63 -1.25
CA VAL A 102 12.09 -12.98 -1.50
C VAL A 102 11.76 -13.18 -2.99
N ALA A 103 11.15 -12.17 -3.63
CA ALA A 103 10.78 -12.24 -5.05
C ALA A 103 11.99 -12.33 -6.00
N TYR A 104 13.12 -11.69 -5.64
CA TYR A 104 14.35 -11.75 -6.44
C TYR A 104 15.02 -13.13 -6.37
N GLN A 105 14.97 -13.79 -5.21
CA GLN A 105 15.63 -15.07 -4.99
C GLN A 105 14.97 -16.22 -5.77
N ASN A 106 13.64 -16.19 -5.91
CA ASN A 106 12.88 -17.23 -6.61
C ASN A 106 13.13 -17.26 -8.14
N HIS A 107 13.55 -16.14 -8.74
CA HIS A 107 13.85 -16.07 -10.18
C HIS A 107 15.20 -16.72 -10.53
N ASN A 108 16.16 -16.72 -9.59
CA ASN A 108 17.50 -17.27 -9.82
C ASN A 108 17.56 -18.80 -9.69
N HIS A 109 16.70 -19.40 -8.87
CA HIS A 109 16.66 -20.86 -8.71
C HIS A 109 16.08 -21.58 -9.95
N HIS A 110 15.17 -20.96 -10.69
CA HIS A 110 14.62 -21.51 -11.93
C HIS A 110 15.60 -21.51 -13.12
N GLN A 111 16.67 -20.70 -13.09
CA GLN A 111 17.68 -20.66 -14.14
C GLN A 111 18.88 -21.58 -13.89
N LEU A 112 19.06 -22.05 -12.65
CA LEU A 112 20.18 -22.92 -12.25
C LEU A 112 19.78 -24.39 -12.05
N GLY A 113 18.48 -24.69 -12.13
CA GLY A 113 17.95 -26.06 -12.16
C GLY A 113 17.70 -26.52 -13.60
N MET A 114 18.78 -26.78 -14.34
CA MET A 114 18.79 -27.74 -15.45
C MET A 114 19.23 -29.10 -14.93
#